data_AF-A0A965JJ58-F1
#
_entry.id   AF-A0A965JJ58-F1
#
_cell.length_a   1.000
_cell.length_b   1.000
_cell.length_c   1.000
_cell.angle_alpha   90.00
_cell.angle_beta   90.00
_cell.angle_gamma   90.00
#
_symmetry.space_group_name_H-M   'P 1'
#
loop_
_entity.id
_entity.type
_entity.pdbx_description
1 polymer ?
#
loop_
_entity_poly.entity_id
_entity_poly.type
_entity_poly.pdbx_seq_one_letter_code
_entity_poly.pdbx_strand_id
1 'polypeptide(L)'
;AIDFPDMQIVMAHPSFPWQDEALSVATHKPNVWSELHGWSPKYLTDPFKKEIRSRLKDRVMFGADYPLFRYERLVSDWKELGYSDDILERVFYRNAERLFGIEGGA
;
A
#
# COMPACT_ATOMS: atom_id res chain seq x y z
N ALA A 1 2.49 -11.58 -13.56
CA ALA A 1 1.64 -10.42 -13.90
C ALA A 1 1.34 -10.35 -15.40
N ILE A 2 2.36 -10.36 -16.28
CA ILE A 2 2.15 -10.32 -17.74
C ILE A 2 1.33 -11.52 -18.24
N ASP A 3 1.64 -12.72 -17.74
CA ASP A 3 0.96 -13.95 -18.14
C ASP A 3 -0.51 -14.02 -17.65
N PHE A 4 -0.87 -13.16 -16.70
CA PHE A 4 -2.20 -13.10 -16.09
C PHE A 4 -2.65 -11.64 -15.95
N PRO A 5 -2.91 -10.95 -17.08
CA PRO A 5 -3.17 -9.51 -17.08
C PRO A 5 -4.45 -9.12 -16.34
N ASP A 6 -5.44 -10.03 -16.27
CA ASP A 6 -6.74 -9.78 -15.63
C ASP A 6 -6.75 -10.13 -14.12
N MET A 7 -5.76 -10.87 -13.64
CA MET A 7 -5.65 -11.23 -12.22
C MET A 7 -5.12 -10.04 -11.43
N GLN A 8 -5.87 -9.60 -10.42
CA GLN A 8 -5.36 -8.62 -9.45
C GLN A 8 -4.34 -9.29 -8.52
N ILE A 9 -3.18 -8.66 -8.36
CA ILE A 9 -2.06 -9.20 -7.57
C ILE A 9 -1.71 -8.18 -6.49
N VAL A 10 -1.69 -8.62 -5.23
CA VAL A 10 -1.25 -7.80 -4.09
C VAL A 10 0.13 -8.26 -3.65
N MET A 11 1.12 -7.37 -3.72
CA MET A 11 2.45 -7.60 -3.15
C MET A 11 2.43 -7.21 -1.67
N ALA A 12 2.62 -8.19 -0.80
CA ALA A 12 2.68 -8.03 0.66
C ALA A 12 4.08 -7.59 1.15
N HIS A 13 4.18 -7.21 2.42
CA HIS A 13 5.43 -7.06 3.18
C HIS A 13 6.48 -6.14 2.55
N PRO A 14 6.12 -4.88 2.23
CA PRO A 14 6.80 -4.01 1.25
C PRO A 14 7.67 -4.66 0.16
N SER A 15 7.45 -5.93 -0.20
CA SER A 15 8.42 -6.74 -0.95
C SER A 15 9.86 -6.71 -0.41
N PHE A 16 10.07 -6.56 0.90
CA PHE A 16 11.41 -6.49 1.49
C PHE A 16 12.26 -7.73 1.11
N PRO A 17 13.55 -7.55 0.75
CA PRO A 17 14.30 -6.29 0.68
C PRO A 17 14.20 -5.51 -0.64
N TRP A 18 13.39 -5.97 -1.59
CA TRP A 18 13.31 -5.51 -2.99
C TRP A 18 12.25 -4.43 -3.23
N GLN A 19 12.23 -3.41 -2.36
CA GLN A 19 11.23 -2.33 -2.41
C GLN A 19 11.26 -1.57 -3.75
N ASP A 20 12.45 -1.23 -4.25
CA ASP A 20 12.59 -0.42 -5.46
C ASP A 20 12.24 -1.23 -6.73
N GLU A 21 12.54 -2.53 -6.75
CA GLU A 21 12.09 -3.45 -7.80
C GLU A 21 10.57 -3.60 -7.78
N ALA A 22 9.96 -3.71 -6.60
CA ALA A 22 8.52 -3.76 -6.45
C ALA A 22 7.84 -2.48 -6.96
N LEU A 23 8.42 -1.30 -6.71
CA LEU A 23 7.95 -0.05 -7.29
C LEU A 23 8.02 -0.07 -8.82
N SER A 24 9.09 -0.61 -9.40
CA SER A 24 9.22 -0.76 -10.86
C SER A 24 8.10 -1.65 -11.43
N VAL A 25 7.82 -2.79 -10.79
CA VAL A 25 6.73 -3.68 -11.19
C VAL A 25 5.37 -2.99 -11.05
N ALA A 26 5.05 -2.40 -9.89
CA ALA A 26 3.77 -1.77 -9.62
C ALA A 26 3.52 -0.52 -10.48
N THR A 27 4.58 0.18 -10.88
CA THR A 27 4.47 1.32 -11.81
C THR A 27 4.12 0.85 -13.22
N HIS A 28 4.70 -0.27 -13.65
CA HIS A 28 4.58 -0.75 -15.03
C HIS A 28 3.42 -1.74 -15.24
N LYS A 29 2.92 -2.41 -14.18
CA LYS A 29 1.82 -3.38 -14.26
C LYS A 29 0.58 -2.86 -13.51
N PRO A 30 -0.50 -2.49 -14.23
CA PRO A 30 -1.66 -1.83 -13.60
C PRO A 30 -2.46 -2.75 -12.67
N ASN A 31 -2.37 -4.07 -12.85
CA ASN A 31 -3.01 -5.09 -12.02
C ASN A 31 -2.19 -5.49 -10.78
N VAL A 32 -1.08 -4.79 -10.51
CA VAL A 32 -0.24 -5.03 -9.33
C VAL A 32 -0.43 -3.91 -8.31
N TRP A 33 -0.76 -4.33 -7.10
CA TRP A 33 -1.02 -3.52 -5.92
C TRP A 33 0.06 -3.79 -4.86
N SER A 34 0.19 -2.91 -3.89
CA SER A 34 1.06 -3.12 -2.74
C SER A 34 0.28 -2.98 -1.45
N GLU A 35 0.55 -3.87 -0.50
CA GLU A 35 0.00 -3.82 0.83
C GLU A 35 1.14 -4.07 1.84
N LEU A 36 1.15 -3.28 2.90
CA LEU A 36 2.38 -2.96 3.63
C LEU A 36 2.49 -3.53 5.05
N HIS A 37 1.70 -4.56 5.38
CA HIS A 37 1.76 -5.22 6.68
C HIS A 37 3.13 -5.77 7.03
N GLY A 38 3.32 -6.03 8.33
CA GLY A 38 4.56 -6.53 8.89
C GLY A 38 5.66 -5.48 9.03
N TRP A 39 5.42 -4.23 8.60
CA TRP A 39 6.39 -3.15 8.63
C TRP A 39 5.76 -1.84 9.13
N SER A 40 6.51 -1.09 9.94
CA SER A 40 6.19 0.32 10.17
C SER A 40 6.51 1.12 8.91
N PRO A 41 5.64 2.06 8.48
CA PRO A 41 5.86 2.85 7.27
C PRO A 41 7.10 3.77 7.38
N LYS A 42 7.64 3.95 8.59
CA LYS A 42 8.92 4.62 8.85
C LYS A 42 10.10 3.96 8.13
N TYR A 43 10.07 2.64 7.93
CA TYR A 43 11.14 1.86 7.31
C TYR A 43 11.02 1.72 5.79
N LEU A 44 10.00 2.32 5.17
CA LEU A 44 9.92 2.36 3.71
C LEU A 44 11.05 3.20 3.12
N THR A 45 11.55 2.82 1.95
CA THR A 45 12.54 3.62 1.22
C THR A 45 11.94 4.98 0.85
N ASP A 46 12.78 6.02 0.74
CA ASP A 46 12.32 7.35 0.33
C ASP A 46 11.63 7.36 -1.05
N PRO A 47 12.10 6.59 -2.06
CA PRO A 47 11.36 6.36 -3.29
C PRO A 47 9.96 5.80 -3.04
N PHE A 48 9.81 4.79 -2.19
CA PHE A 48 8.49 4.21 -1.89
C PHE A 48 7.56 5.25 -1.27
N LYS A 49 8.06 5.99 -0.27
CA LYS A 49 7.31 7.07 0.37
C LYS A 49 6.87 8.14 -0.62
N LYS A 50 7.68 8.45 -1.64
CA LYS A 50 7.32 9.40 -2.71
C LYS A 50 6.25 8.82 -3.64
N GLU A 51 6.35 7.55 -4.01
CA GLU A 51 5.40 6.90 -4.92
C GLU A 51 4.00 6.76 -4.33
N ILE A 52 3.90 6.53 -3.00
CA ILE A 52 2.61 6.49 -2.27
C ILE A 52 1.79 7.75 -2.49
N ARG A 53 2.41 8.93 -2.55
CA ARG A 53 1.67 10.20 -2.77
C ARG A 53 1.64 10.64 -4.23
N SER A 54 2.16 9.83 -5.17
CA SER A 54 2.25 10.18 -6.58
C SER A 54 1.65 9.10 -7.48
N ARG A 55 2.47 8.32 -8.19
CA ARG A 55 1.99 7.37 -9.21
C ARG A 55 1.23 6.19 -8.63
N LEU A 56 1.54 5.82 -7.38
CA LEU A 56 0.95 4.66 -6.70
C LEU A 56 -0.10 5.04 -5.64
N LYS A 57 -0.54 6.30 -5.59
CA LYS A 57 -1.54 6.78 -4.60
C LYS A 57 -2.82 5.96 -4.55
N ASP A 58 -3.18 5.37 -5.68
CA ASP A 58 -4.38 4.58 -5.85
C ASP A 58 -4.13 3.07 -5.71
N ARG A 59 -2.90 2.62 -5.45
CA ARG A 59 -2.56 1.17 -5.46
C ARG A 59 -1.77 0.69 -4.25
N VAL A 60 -1.72 1.49 -3.18
CA VAL A 60 -1.07 1.11 -1.91
C VAL A 60 -2.12 0.99 -0.83
N MET A 61 -2.10 -0.11 -0.08
CA MET A 61 -3.06 -0.43 0.98
C MET A 61 -2.35 -0.61 2.32
N PHE A 62 -3.08 -0.30 3.38
CA PHE A 62 -2.69 -0.54 4.76
C PHE A 62 -2.96 -1.99 5.17
N GLY A 63 -2.07 -2.54 6.00
CA GLY A 63 -2.32 -3.74 6.78
C GLY A 63 -1.43 -3.75 8.01
N ALA A 64 -1.92 -4.40 9.07
CA ALA A 64 -1.25 -4.38 10.38
C ALA A 64 -0.45 -5.64 10.70
N ASP A 65 -0.71 -6.76 10.03
CA ASP A 65 -0.20 -8.07 10.44
C ASP A 65 -0.58 -8.40 11.89
N TYR A 66 -1.83 -8.11 12.27
CA TYR A 66 -2.29 -8.35 13.63
C TYR A 66 -2.20 -9.85 13.96
N PRO A 67 -1.62 -10.26 15.11
CA PRO A 67 -1.31 -9.43 16.28
C PRO A 67 0.13 -8.88 16.38
N LEU A 68 0.98 -9.06 15.35
CA LEU A 68 2.38 -8.63 15.38
C LEU A 68 2.52 -7.12 15.58
N PHE A 69 1.71 -6.31 14.87
CA PHE A 69 1.58 -4.89 15.14
C PHE A 69 0.15 -4.52 15.54
N ARG A 70 0.05 -3.63 16.52
CA ARG A 70 -1.22 -3.00 16.92
C ARG A 70 -1.60 -1.91 15.91
N TYR A 71 -2.88 -1.87 15.56
CA TYR A 71 -3.43 -0.90 14.62
C TYR A 71 -3.15 0.55 15.06
N GLU A 72 -3.34 0.87 16.33
CA GLU A 72 -3.17 2.22 16.86
C GLU A 72 -1.74 2.73 16.68
N ARG A 73 -0.75 1.85 16.90
CA ARG A 73 0.67 2.17 16.68
C ARG A 73 0.94 2.48 15.21
N LEU A 74 0.51 1.59 14.30
CA LEU A 74 0.79 1.78 12.88
C LEU A 74 0.05 2.98 12.30
N VAL A 75 -1.19 3.22 12.70
CA VAL A 75 -1.94 4.43 12.29
C VAL A 75 -1.22 5.70 12.74
N SER A 76 -0.65 5.71 13.95
CA SER A 76 0.20 6.84 14.40
C SER A 76 1.43 7.00 13.50
N ASP A 77 2.17 5.92 13.24
CA ASP A 77 3.36 5.95 12.39
C ASP A 77 3.06 6.46 10.97
N TRP A 78 1.90 6.08 10.40
CA TRP A 78 1.43 6.56 9.10
C TRP A 78 1.12 8.06 9.10
N LYS A 79 0.44 8.56 10.14
CA LYS A 79 0.13 9.99 10.28
C LYS A 79 1.38 10.85 10.45
N GLU A 80 2.41 10.32 11.11
CA GLU A 80 3.70 11.01 11.28
C GLU A 80 4.49 11.19 9.97
N LEU A 81 4.16 10.47 8.89
CA LEU A 81 4.80 10.66 7.59
C LEU A 81 4.42 11.97 6.88
N GLY A 82 3.39 12.69 7.36
CA GLY A 82 3.01 14.00 6.82
C GLY A 82 2.33 13.94 5.45
N TYR A 83 1.68 12.83 5.11
CA TYR A 83 0.80 12.77 3.95
C TYR A 83 -0.48 13.59 4.19
N SER A 84 -1.12 14.03 3.11
CA SER A 84 -2.44 14.67 3.20
C SER A 84 -3.51 13.66 3.60
N ASP A 85 -4.63 14.16 4.13
CA ASP A 85 -5.78 13.33 4.51
C ASP A 85 -6.28 12.48 3.34
N ASP A 86 -6.34 13.02 2.10
CA ASP A 86 -6.72 12.24 0.90
C ASP A 86 -5.80 11.03 0.66
N ILE A 87 -4.48 11.19 0.84
CA ILE A 87 -3.54 10.08 0.64
C ILE A 87 -3.70 9.05 1.76
N LEU A 88 -3.86 9.49 3.00
CA LEU A 88 -4.09 8.58 4.14
C LEU A 88 -5.42 7.83 4.00
N GLU A 89 -6.48 8.49 3.55
CA GLU A 89 -7.78 7.90 3.28
C GLU A 89 -7.69 6.78 2.23
N ARG A 90 -6.95 7.04 1.14
CA ARG A 90 -6.67 6.05 0.09
C ARG A 90 -5.94 4.83 0.62
N VAL A 91 -4.86 5.06 1.34
CA VAL A 91 -4.03 3.99 1.92
C VAL A 91 -4.81 3.18 2.95
N PHE A 92 -5.54 3.84 3.84
CA PHE A 92 -6.23 3.16 4.94
C PHE A 92 -7.44 2.37 4.48
N TYR A 93 -8.20 2.82 3.48
CA TYR A 93 -9.38 2.06 3.07
C TYR A 93 -9.81 2.21 1.60
N ARG A 94 -9.76 3.39 0.96
CA ARG A 94 -10.35 3.53 -0.40
C ARG A 94 -9.73 2.59 -1.43
N ASN A 95 -8.43 2.35 -1.37
CA ASN A 95 -7.75 1.45 -2.30
C ASN A 95 -8.20 0.00 -2.10
N ALA A 96 -8.42 -0.43 -0.86
CA ALA A 96 -8.95 -1.75 -0.54
C ALA A 96 -10.42 -1.87 -0.97
N GLU A 97 -11.24 -0.85 -0.71
CA GLU A 97 -12.64 -0.82 -1.15
C GLU A 97 -12.76 -1.04 -2.65
N ARG A 98 -11.94 -0.32 -3.43
CA ARG A 98 -11.95 -0.41 -4.89
C ARG A 98 -11.42 -1.75 -5.41
N LEU A 99 -10.35 -2.27 -4.81
CA LEU A 99 -9.78 -3.56 -5.22
C LEU A 99 -10.76 -4.70 -4.96
N PHE A 100 -11.42 -4.71 -3.80
CA PHE A 100 -12.32 -5.79 -3.39
C PHE A 100 -13.78 -5.57 -3.81
N GLY A 101 -14.12 -4.43 -4.43
CA GLY A 101 -15.47 -4.13 -4.90
C GLY A 101 -16.48 -3.96 -3.77
N ILE A 102 -16.06 -3.40 -2.64
CA ILE A 102 -16.89 -3.20 -1.44
C ILE A 102 -17.24 -1.72 -1.18
N GLU A 103 -17.10 -0.87 -2.21
CA GLU A 103 -17.49 0.53 -2.15
C GLU A 103 -19.00 0.66 -1.82
N GLY A 104 -19.33 1.39 -0.76
CA GLY A 104 -20.73 1.58 -0.31
C GLY A 104 -21.22 0.60 0.77
N GLY A 105 -20.34 -0.28 1.27
CA GLY A 105 -20.60 -1.08 2.47
C GLY A 105 -20.32 -0.33 3.77
N ALA A 106 -21.28 0.49 4.21
CA ALA A 106 -21.36 1.04 5.57
C ALA A 106 -22.80 0.97 6.09
#